data_AF-A0AB33XSM7-F1
#
_entry.id   AF-A0AB33XSM7-F1
#
_cell.length_a   1.000
_cell.length_b   1.000
_cell.length_c   1.000
_cell.angle_alpha   90.00
_cell.angle_beta   90.00
_cell.angle_gamma   90.00
#
_symmetry.space_group_name_H-M   'P 1'
#
loop_
_entity.id
_entity.type
_entity.pdbx_description
1 polymer ?
#
loop_
_entity_poly.entity_id
_entity_poly.type
_entity_poly.pdbx_seq_one_letter_code
_entity_poly.pdbx_strand_id
1 'polypeptide(L)' 'MKLTEANIGGIQILVPLYFADIDKEDANLNQFMEAFDIPTPMEDTALEAIKEFYIN' A
#
# COMPACT_ATOMS: atom_id res chain seq x y z
N MET A 1 3.49 -15.85 9.39
CA MET A 1 3.73 -14.52 10.02
C MET A 1 2.36 -13.97 10.42
N LYS A 2 2.18 -13.53 11.67
CA LYS A 2 0.90 -12.98 12.12
C LYS A 2 0.86 -11.50 11.72
N LEU A 3 -0.13 -11.11 10.92
CA LEU A 3 -0.37 -9.71 10.60
C LEU A 3 -0.75 -8.98 11.88
N THR A 4 -0.10 -7.86 12.18
CA THR A 4 -0.40 -7.03 13.35
C THR A 4 -1.22 -5.82 12.92
N GLU A 5 -2.05 -5.31 13.82
CA GLU A 5 -2.81 -4.06 13.59
C GLU A 5 -1.87 -2.89 13.26
N ALA A 6 -0.66 -2.89 13.85
CA ALA A 6 0.38 -1.91 13.55
C ALA A 6 0.86 -1.97 12.09
N ASN A 7 1.02 -3.18 11.52
CA ASN A 7 1.45 -3.33 10.13
C ASN A 7 0.36 -2.87 9.16
N ILE A 8 -0.90 -3.15 9.46
CA ILE A 8 -2.05 -2.69 8.67
C ILE A 8 -2.15 -1.16 8.71
N GLY A 9 -2.09 -0.56 9.91
CA GLY A 9 -2.11 0.89 10.08
C GLY A 9 -0.91 1.58 9.40
N GLY A 10 0.26 0.93 9.38
CA GLY A 10 1.43 1.42 8.66
C GLY A 10 1.17 1.56 7.15
N ILE A 11 0.59 0.55 6.51
CA ILE A 11 0.24 0.60 5.08
C ILE A 11 -0.71 1.76 4.78
N GLN A 12 -1.73 1.96 5.62
CA GLN A 12 -2.70 3.05 5.43
C GLN A 12 -2.07 4.45 5.48
N ILE A 13 -0.95 4.60 6.19
CA ILE A 13 -0.17 5.85 6.23
C ILE A 13 0.76 5.96 5.02
N LEU A 14 1.40 4.86 4.61
CA LEU A 14 2.38 4.84 3.53
C LEU A 14 1.75 5.07 2.16
N VAL A 15 0.55 4.56 1.91
CA VAL A 15 -0.15 4.70 0.62
C VAL A 15 -0.31 6.17 0.20
N PRO A 16 -0.97 7.06 0.97
CA PRO A 16 -1.12 8.46 0.56
C PRO A 16 0.22 9.20 0.47
N LEU A 17 1.24 8.81 1.23
CA LEU A 17 2.58 9.41 1.14
C LEU A 17 3.30 9.04 -0.15
N TYR A 18 3.17 7.79 -0.59
CA TYR A 18 3.85 7.30 -1.79
C TYR A 18 3.13 7.69 -3.07
N PHE A 19 1.80 7.66 -3.06
CA PHE A 19 0.97 7.85 -4.25
C PHE A 19 0.44 9.28 -4.41
N ALA A 20 0.85 10.24 -3.57
CA ALA A 20 0.38 11.63 -3.61
C ALA A 20 0.47 12.30 -4.99
N ASP A 21 1.56 12.01 -5.72
CA ASP A 21 1.87 12.61 -7.03
C ASP A 21 1.87 11.57 -8.16
N ILE A 22 1.23 10.40 -7.94
CA ILE A 22 1.16 9.31 -8.91
C ILE A 22 -0.29 9.19 -9.37
N ASP A 23 -0.51 9.31 -10.67
CA ASP A 23 -1.84 9.08 -11.25
C ASP A 23 -2.24 7.60 -11.11
N LYS A 24 -3.54 7.35 -11.02
CA LYS A 24 -4.09 6.00 -10.81
C LYS A 24 -3.64 5.01 -11.87
N GLU A 25 -3.52 5.47 -13.11
CA GLU A 25 -3.09 4.69 -14.26
C GLU A 25 -1.63 4.23 -14.16
N ASP A 26 -0.81 4.97 -13.42
CA ASP A 26 0.60 4.70 -13.18
C ASP A 26 0.86 3.98 -11.84
N ALA A 27 -0.19 3.79 -11.02
CA ALA A 27 -0.07 3.15 -9.73
C ALA A 27 0.38 1.67 -9.84
N ASN A 28 1.46 1.32 -9.14
CA ASN A 28 2.06 -0.01 -9.21
C ASN A 28 2.27 -0.63 -7.81
N LEU A 29 1.50 -1.68 -7.51
CA LEU A 29 1.56 -2.42 -6.24
C LEU A 29 2.96 -2.97 -5.95
N ASN A 30 3.61 -3.58 -6.95
CA ASN A 30 4.91 -4.22 -6.76
C ASN A 30 5.99 -3.20 -6.44
N GLN A 31 6.00 -2.06 -7.13
CA GLN A 31 6.95 -0.97 -6.83
C GLN A 31 6.73 -0.38 -5.44
N PHE A 32 5.48 -0.22 -5.01
CA PHE A 32 5.18 0.21 -3.65
C PHE A 32 5.64 -0.79 -2.59
N MET A 33 5.38 -2.08 -2.80
CA MET A 33 5.82 -3.12 -1.87
C MET A 33 7.34 -3.23 -1.82
N GLU A 34 8.03 -3.10 -2.96
CA GLU A 34 9.49 -3.07 -3.03
C GLU A 34 10.08 -1.84 -2.34
N ALA A 35 9.48 -0.65 -2.54
CA ALA A 35 9.97 0.60 -1.96
C ALA A 35 9.96 0.62 -0.43
N PHE A 36 9.09 -0.16 0.21
CA PHE A 36 8.95 -0.22 1.66
C PHE A 36 9.23 -1.61 2.25
N ASP A 37 9.84 -2.51 1.48
CA ASP A 37 10.11 -3.90 1.88
C ASP A 37 8.87 -4.61 2.48
N ILE A 38 7.69 -4.35 1.91
CA ILE A 38 6.42 -4.90 2.39
C ILE A 38 6.42 -6.41 2.11
N PRO A 39 6.22 -7.24 3.13
CA PRO A 39 6.28 -8.69 2.96
C PRO A 39 5.07 -9.19 2.17
N THR A 40 5.28 -10.20 1.31
CA THR A 40 4.25 -10.80 0.43
C THR A 40 2.91 -11.13 1.12
N PRO A 41 2.85 -11.62 2.38
CA PRO A 41 1.57 -11.84 3.06
C PRO A 41 0.69 -10.60 3.27
N MET A 42 1.20 -9.39 2.98
CA MET A 42 0.51 -8.12 3.08
C MET A 42 0.07 -7.55 1.73
N GLU A 43 0.30 -8.28 0.63
CA GLU A 43 -0.03 -7.84 -0.73
C GLU A 43 -1.50 -7.43 -0.86
N ASP A 44 -2.43 -8.27 -0.36
CA ASP A 44 -3.86 -7.97 -0.40
C ASP A 44 -4.21 -6.70 0.40
N THR A 45 -3.60 -6.51 1.57
CA THR A 45 -3.80 -5.31 2.40
C THR A 45 -3.27 -4.05 1.72
N ALA A 46 -2.10 -4.14 1.09
CA ALA A 46 -1.53 -3.03 0.31
C ALA A 46 -2.40 -2.70 -0.89
N LEU A 47 -2.85 -3.71 -1.64
CA LEU A 47 -3.70 -3.53 -2.80
C LEU A 47 -5.05 -2.89 -2.44
N GLU A 48 -5.66 -3.32 -1.33
CA GLU A 48 -6.93 -2.75 -0.85
C GLU A 48 -6.75 -1.29 -0.44
N ALA A 49 -5.72 -0.96 0.35
CA ALA A 49 -5.43 0.40 0.75
C ALA A 49 -5.15 1.34 -0.45
N ILE A 50 -4.42 0.86 -1.47
CA ILE A 50 -4.18 1.62 -2.71
C ILE A 50 -5.50 1.88 -3.45
N LYS A 51 -6.37 0.86 -3.55
CA LYS A 51 -7.69 1.04 -4.19
C LYS A 51 -8.53 2.07 -3.45
N GLU A 52 -8.58 1.98 -2.12
CA GLU A 52 -9.31 2.93 -1.28
C GLU A 52 -8.81 4.37 -1.45
N PHE A 53 -7.49 4.56 -1.58
CA PHE A 53 -6.89 5.88 -1.82
C PHE A 53 -7.39 6.53 -3.13
N TYR A 54 -7.52 5.76 -4.21
CA TYR A 54 -7.95 6.27 -5.53
C TYR A 54 -9.47 6.23 -5.79
N ILE A 55 -10.26 5.67 -4.87
CA ILE A 55 -11.73 5.70 -4.95
C ILE A 55 -12.30 6.96 -4.31
N ASN A 56 -11.59 7.52 -3.32
CA ASN A 56 -11.94 8.75 -2.61
C ASN A 56 -11.41 9.99 -3.31
#